data_AF-A0A0N7GSA0-F1
#
_entry.id   AF-A0A0N7GSA0-F1
#
_cell.length_a   1.000
_cell.length_b   1.000
_cell.length_c   1.000
_cell.angle_alpha   90.00
_cell.angle_beta   90.00
_cell.angle_gamma   90.00
#
_symmetry.space_group_name_H-M   'P 1'
#
loop_
_entity.id
_entity.type
_entity.pdbx_description
1 polymer ?
#
loop_
_entity_poly.entity_id
_entity_poly.type
_entity_poly.pdbx_seq_one_letter_code
_entity_poly.pdbx_strand_id
1 'polypeptide(L)'
;MRIATVSIALLIAGCGPSPAPPADMPARTWQYYVAHGEEIEAMQAICRKWSASDTSAGSQPAVVTGNCRAAAFAKSQLQIAR
;
A
#
# COMPACT_ATOMS: atom_id res chain seq x y z
N MET A 1 45.45 27.82 13.29
CA MET A 1 44.16 27.78 12.57
C MET A 1 44.16 26.48 11.78
N ARG A 2 43.38 25.45 12.16
CA ARG A 2 41.97 25.24 11.78
C ARG A 2 41.80 25.52 10.29
N ILE A 3 41.51 24.53 9.46
CA ILE A 3 40.13 24.20 9.08
C ILE A 3 40.07 22.72 8.66
N ALA A 4 39.43 21.90 9.49
CA ALA A 4 38.82 20.65 9.06
C ALA A 4 37.34 20.94 8.86
N THR A 5 36.93 21.21 7.63
CA THR A 5 35.51 21.23 7.25
C THR A 5 35.39 20.54 5.90
N VAL A 6 35.54 19.21 5.94
CA VAL A 6 35.14 18.35 4.83
C VAL A 6 33.63 18.19 4.91
N SER A 7 32.94 19.03 4.15
CA SER A 7 31.75 18.73 3.35
C SER A 7 30.79 17.65 3.87
N ILE A 8 30.05 17.93 4.94
CA ILE A 8 28.81 17.21 5.27
C ILE A 8 27.65 18.03 4.68
N ALA A 9 27.42 17.94 3.38
CA ALA A 9 26.34 18.69 2.72
C ALA A 9 25.65 17.91 1.58
N LEU A 10 25.59 16.57 1.65
CA LEU A 10 24.96 15.75 0.61
C LEU A 10 23.87 14.77 1.10
N LEU A 11 23.29 14.98 2.28
CA LEU A 11 22.27 14.05 2.83
C LEU A 11 20.80 14.53 2.68
N ILE A 12 20.53 15.65 1.99
CA ILE A 12 19.19 16.26 2.02
C ILE A 12 18.35 16.03 0.76
N ALA A 13 18.81 15.22 -0.19
CA ALA A 13 18.07 14.97 -1.44
C ALA A 13 16.95 13.90 -1.33
N GLY A 14 16.46 13.58 -0.12
CA GLY A 14 15.47 12.52 0.11
C GLY A 14 14.17 12.92 0.81
N CYS A 15 14.05 14.14 1.34
CA CYS A 15 12.86 14.58 2.08
C CYS A 15 11.81 15.23 1.15
N GLY A 16 11.44 14.55 0.08
CA GLY A 16 10.22 14.88 -0.68
C GLY A 16 9.08 14.00 -0.18
N PRO A 17 7.83 14.50 -0.08
CA PRO A 17 6.69 13.63 0.20
C PRO A 17 6.66 12.54 -0.87
N SER A 18 6.73 11.27 -0.46
CA SER A 18 6.48 10.17 -1.40
C SER A 18 5.07 10.34 -1.98
N PRO A 19 4.88 10.05 -3.28
CA PRO A 19 3.56 10.12 -3.88
C PRO A 19 2.59 9.25 -3.09
N ALA A 20 1.38 9.78 -2.85
CA ALA A 20 0.34 9.04 -2.16
C ALA A 20 0.07 7.71 -2.88
N PRO A 21 -0.10 6.59 -2.14
CA PRO A 21 -0.40 5.32 -2.77
C PRO A 21 -1.72 5.36 -3.57
N PRO A 22 -1.94 4.46 -4.55
CA PRO A 22 -3.14 4.47 -5.38
C PRO A 22 -4.44 4.34 -4.58
N ALA A 23 -5.37 5.26 -4.79
CA ALA A 23 -6.70 5.28 -4.13
C ALA A 23 -7.87 5.12 -5.11
N ASP A 24 -7.67 5.53 -6.36
CA ASP A 24 -8.72 5.52 -7.39
C ASP A 24 -8.94 4.10 -7.90
N MET A 25 -10.03 3.49 -7.44
CA MET A 25 -10.43 2.13 -7.79
C MET A 25 -11.92 1.94 -7.47
N PRO A 26 -12.61 1.02 -8.16
CA PRO A 26 -13.96 0.62 -7.77
C PRO A 26 -13.94 -0.14 -6.43
N ALA A 27 -15.01 -0.01 -5.66
CA ALA A 27 -15.25 -0.90 -4.54
C ALA A 27 -15.53 -2.32 -5.04
N ARG A 28 -14.83 -3.30 -4.48
CA ARG A 28 -14.94 -4.72 -4.83
C ARG A 28 -15.28 -5.53 -3.58
N THR A 29 -16.07 -6.58 -3.76
CA THR A 29 -16.42 -7.53 -2.70
C THR A 29 -15.44 -8.70 -2.69
N TRP A 30 -15.49 -9.52 -1.64
CA TRP A 30 -14.68 -10.74 -1.61
C TRP A 30 -15.12 -11.75 -2.67
N GLN A 31 -16.40 -11.81 -3.02
CA GLN A 31 -16.90 -12.69 -4.09
C GLN A 31 -16.31 -12.30 -5.46
N TYR A 32 -16.15 -11.00 -5.71
CA TYR A 32 -15.47 -10.52 -6.91
C TYR A 32 -14.04 -11.08 -6.96
N TYR A 33 -13.27 -10.93 -5.88
CA TYR A 33 -11.89 -11.43 -5.86
C TYR A 33 -11.77 -12.95 -5.91
N VAL A 34 -12.77 -13.71 -5.42
CA VAL A 34 -12.82 -15.17 -5.63
C VAL A 34 -13.03 -15.50 -7.11
N ALA A 35 -13.90 -14.78 -7.80
CA ALA A 35 -14.14 -14.95 -9.23
C ALA A 35 -12.96 -14.45 -10.11
N HIS A 36 -12.21 -13.46 -9.62
CA HIS A 36 -11.08 -12.80 -10.29
C HIS A 36 -9.79 -12.98 -9.46
N GLY A 37 -9.40 -14.23 -9.24
CA GLY A 37 -8.29 -14.58 -8.33
C GLY A 37 -6.95 -13.97 -8.73
N GLU A 38 -6.74 -13.71 -10.02
CA GLU A 38 -5.57 -13.03 -10.57
C GLU A 38 -5.42 -11.59 -10.09
N GLU A 39 -6.52 -10.91 -9.71
CA GLU A 39 -6.49 -9.53 -9.21
C GLU A 39 -6.12 -9.44 -7.72
N ILE A 40 -6.13 -10.54 -6.98
CA ILE A 40 -5.86 -10.56 -5.53
C ILE A 40 -4.46 -10.02 -5.22
N GLU A 41 -3.43 -10.49 -5.93
CA GLU A 41 -2.05 -10.06 -5.66
C GLU A 41 -1.81 -8.59 -6.01
N ALA A 42 -2.47 -8.10 -7.07
CA ALA A 42 -2.43 -6.69 -7.43
C ALA A 42 -3.06 -5.83 -6.33
N MET A 43 -4.22 -6.22 -5.80
CA MET A 43 -4.83 -5.53 -4.68
C MET A 43 -3.96 -5.60 -3.42
N GLN A 44 -3.38 -6.78 -3.10
CA GLN A 44 -2.48 -6.91 -1.95
C GLN A 44 -1.23 -6.04 -2.07
N ALA A 45 -0.71 -5.81 -3.28
CA ALA A 45 0.39 -4.88 -3.49
C ALA A 45 0.01 -3.43 -3.16
N ILE A 46 -1.22 -2.99 -3.52
CA ILE A 46 -1.74 -1.68 -3.13
C ILE A 46 -1.90 -1.60 -1.61
N CYS A 47 -2.44 -2.64 -0.97
CA CYS A 47 -2.59 -2.71 0.49
C CYS A 47 -1.26 -2.56 1.23
N ARG A 48 -0.20 -3.21 0.73
CA ARG A 48 1.15 -3.07 1.32
C ARG A 48 1.69 -1.65 1.20
N LYS A 49 1.46 -0.96 0.07
CA LYS A 49 1.88 0.45 -0.09
C LYS A 49 1.16 1.37 0.90
N TRP A 50 -0.15 1.19 1.10
CA TRP A 50 -0.90 1.95 2.09
C TRP A 50 -0.45 1.67 3.52
N SER A 51 -0.21 0.39 3.85
CA SER A 51 0.30 0.01 5.16
C SER A 51 1.70 0.55 5.46
N ALA A 52 2.51 0.80 4.43
CA ALA A 52 3.84 1.38 4.55
C ALA A 52 3.84 2.92 4.48
N SER A 53 2.69 3.54 4.22
CA SER A 53 2.59 5.00 4.16
C SER A 53 2.48 5.61 5.56
N ASP A 54 2.89 6.87 5.71
CA ASP A 54 2.70 7.64 6.94
C ASP A 54 1.23 8.07 7.15
N THR A 55 0.30 7.61 6.30
CA THR A 55 -1.13 7.92 6.42
C THR A 55 -1.71 7.17 7.62
N SER A 56 -2.24 7.93 8.59
CA SER A 56 -2.95 7.34 9.73
C SER A 56 -4.13 6.48 9.26
N ALA A 57 -4.43 5.40 9.99
CA ALA A 57 -5.46 4.45 9.59
C ALA A 57 -6.84 5.10 9.34
N GLY A 58 -7.20 6.13 10.10
CA GLY A 58 -8.46 6.87 9.94
C GLY A 58 -8.50 7.79 8.71
N SER A 59 -7.35 8.12 8.13
CA SER A 59 -7.23 8.96 6.93
C SER A 59 -7.05 8.14 5.66
N GLN A 60 -6.96 6.81 5.76
CA GLN A 60 -6.85 5.95 4.58
C GLN A 60 -8.20 5.91 3.83
N PRO A 61 -8.20 5.91 2.49
CA PRO A 61 -9.43 5.83 1.72
C PRO A 61 -10.25 4.58 2.06
N ALA A 62 -11.56 4.76 2.30
CA ALA A 62 -12.45 3.65 2.66
C ALA A 62 -12.50 2.56 1.59
N VAL A 63 -12.42 2.94 0.31
CA VAL A 63 -12.40 2.00 -0.81
C VAL A 63 -11.16 1.09 -0.78
N VAL A 64 -10.00 1.64 -0.43
CA VAL A 64 -8.75 0.89 -0.29
C VAL A 64 -8.88 -0.11 0.87
N THR A 65 -9.27 0.37 2.05
CA THR A 65 -9.34 -0.48 3.25
C THR A 65 -10.38 -1.60 3.08
N GLY A 66 -11.52 -1.30 2.46
CA GLY A 66 -12.55 -2.27 2.10
C GLY A 66 -12.04 -3.33 1.13
N ASN A 67 -11.43 -2.91 0.02
CA ASN A 67 -10.87 -3.82 -0.97
C ASN A 67 -9.74 -4.69 -0.41
N CYS A 68 -8.91 -4.14 0.49
CA CYS A 68 -7.86 -4.90 1.17
C CYS A 68 -8.41 -6.03 2.03
N ARG A 69 -9.47 -5.76 2.80
CA ARG A 69 -10.16 -6.79 3.59
C ARG A 69 -10.81 -7.84 2.69
N ALA A 70 -11.47 -7.41 1.62
CA ALA A 70 -12.11 -8.28 0.65
C ALA A 70 -11.11 -9.23 -0.04
N ALA A 71 -9.98 -8.71 -0.53
CA ALA A 71 -8.94 -9.49 -1.18
C ALA A 71 -8.24 -10.46 -0.21
N ALA A 72 -7.98 -10.03 1.03
CA ALA A 72 -7.40 -10.89 2.06
C ALA A 72 -8.34 -12.06 2.41
N PHE A 73 -9.64 -11.79 2.57
CA PHE A 73 -10.64 -12.85 2.80
C PHE A 73 -10.72 -13.80 1.61
N ALA A 74 -10.83 -13.28 0.38
CA ALA A 74 -10.88 -14.09 -0.83
C ALA A 74 -9.65 -15.02 -0.97
N LYS A 75 -8.44 -14.50 -0.69
CA LYS A 75 -7.22 -15.32 -0.67
C LYS A 75 -7.32 -16.48 0.30
N SER A 76 -7.82 -16.22 1.52
CA SER A 76 -8.04 -17.28 2.52
C SER A 76 -9.05 -18.31 2.05
N GLN A 77 -10.17 -17.90 1.44
CA GLN A 77 -11.17 -18.83 0.90
C GLN A 77 -10.58 -19.73 -0.19
N LEU A 78 -9.81 -19.17 -1.12
CA LEU A 78 -9.16 -19.93 -2.19
C LEU A 78 -8.07 -20.89 -1.68
N GLN A 79 -7.42 -20.55 -0.56
CA GLN A 79 -6.44 -21.44 0.08
C GLN A 79 -7.10 -22.60 0.81
N ILE A 80 -8.29 -22.40 1.37
CA ILE A 80 -9.06 -23.45 2.06
C ILE A 80 -9.74 -24.39 1.05
N ALA A 81 -10.16 -23.88 -0.10
CA ALA A 81 -10.86 -24.66 -1.13
C ALA A 81 -9.94 -25.53 -2.02
N ARG A 82 -8.62 -25.44 -1.85
CA ARG A 82 -7.61 -26.24 -2.55
C ARG A 82 -7.18 -27.44 -1.70
#